data_AF-A0A1Y3QCF9-F1
#
_entry.id   AF-A0A1Y3QCF9-F1
#
_cell.length_a   1.000
_cell.length_b   1.000
_cell.length_c   1.000
_cell.angle_alpha   90.00
_cell.angle_beta   90.00
_cell.angle_gamma   90.00
#
_symmetry.space_group_name_H-M   'P 1'
#
loop_
_entity.id
_entity.type
_entity.pdbx_description
1 polymer ?
#
loop_
_entity_poly.entity_id
_entity_poly.type
_entity_poly.pdbx_seq_one_letter_code
_entity_poly.pdbx_strand_id
1 'polypeptide(L)'
;MSQVEGELAPGKDAFDVIAAMFPGGTITGAPKVRTMEILEELEPVHRGPYCGSLGWIDYGGDMEFNILIRTMVIKDGVVHVQTGGGVVIDSDPEREYAETLNKAKALWKAVQYAEQEAAASAGRREPSAERREPSISAPGSGEGGRP
;
A
#
# COMPACT_ATOMS: atom_id res chain seq x y z
N MET A 1 23.38 4.65 -8.56
CA MET A 1 22.26 5.56 -8.24
C MET A 1 22.73 6.95 -8.62
N SER A 2 21.89 7.71 -9.31
CA SER A 2 22.19 9.08 -9.70
C SER A 2 21.22 9.99 -8.98
N GLN A 3 21.69 11.18 -8.59
CA GLN A 3 20.89 12.21 -7.93
C GLN A 3 20.86 13.43 -8.83
N VAL A 4 19.67 14.00 -9.01
CA VAL A 4 19.42 15.18 -9.82
C VAL A 4 18.70 16.18 -8.93
N GLU A 5 19.21 17.40 -8.89
CA GLU A 5 18.69 18.50 -8.07
C GLU A 5 18.49 19.74 -8.94
N GLY A 6 17.62 20.63 -8.49
CA GLY A 6 17.37 21.92 -9.14
C GLY A 6 16.69 22.89 -8.17
N GLU A 7 16.86 24.17 -8.43
CA GLU A 7 16.18 25.22 -7.69
C GLU A 7 14.81 25.51 -8.33
N LEU A 8 13.80 25.65 -7.49
CA LEU A 8 12.44 25.93 -7.95
C LEU A 8 12.35 27.34 -8.52
N ALA A 9 11.67 27.49 -9.66
CA ALA A 9 11.52 28.80 -10.30
C ALA A 9 10.67 29.75 -9.43
N PRO A 10 10.86 31.07 -9.54
CA PRO A 10 10.05 32.05 -8.80
C PRO A 10 8.55 31.87 -9.06
N GLY A 11 7.76 31.87 -7.98
CA GLY A 11 6.31 31.72 -8.05
C GLY A 11 5.81 30.29 -8.33
N LYS A 12 6.69 29.29 -8.22
CA LYS A 12 6.34 27.87 -8.26
C LYS A 12 6.33 27.26 -6.86
N ASP A 13 5.53 26.22 -6.67
CA ASP A 13 5.40 25.51 -5.40
C ASP A 13 5.53 23.99 -5.53
N ALA A 14 5.33 23.28 -4.41
CA ALA A 14 5.38 21.82 -4.35
C ALA A 14 4.40 21.14 -5.33
N PHE A 15 3.21 21.71 -5.56
CA PHE A 15 2.20 21.14 -6.44
C PHE A 15 2.62 21.25 -7.91
N ASP A 16 3.27 22.35 -8.31
CA ASP A 16 3.88 22.48 -9.64
C ASP A 16 4.94 21.39 -9.87
N VAL A 17 5.76 21.09 -8.86
CA VAL A 17 6.79 20.04 -8.95
C VAL A 17 6.15 18.66 -9.09
N ILE A 18 5.12 18.36 -8.30
CA ILE A 18 4.36 17.09 -8.42
C ILE A 18 3.78 16.96 -9.83
N ALA A 19 3.11 18.00 -10.34
CA ALA A 19 2.50 17.97 -11.67
C ALA A 19 3.53 17.76 -12.80
N ALA A 20 4.73 18.34 -12.67
CA ALA A 20 5.79 18.17 -13.67
C ALA A 20 6.46 16.79 -13.61
N MET A 21 6.67 16.25 -12.41
CA MET A 21 7.44 15.03 -12.21
C MET A 21 6.60 13.76 -12.27
N PHE A 22 5.31 13.84 -11.89
CA PHE A 22 4.42 12.69 -11.84
C PHE A 22 3.94 12.26 -13.24
N PRO A 23 3.73 10.96 -13.49
CA PRO A 23 4.30 9.82 -12.76
C PRO A 23 5.82 9.70 -12.97
N GLY A 24 6.50 9.02 -12.06
CA GLY A 24 7.96 8.89 -12.05
C GLY A 24 8.52 8.28 -13.35
N GLY A 25 9.64 8.80 -13.86
CA GLY A 25 10.16 8.37 -15.17
C GLY A 25 10.58 6.88 -15.25
N THR A 26 11.00 6.29 -14.14
CA THR A 26 11.50 4.90 -14.07
C THR A 26 10.41 3.84 -14.28
N ILE A 27 9.15 4.20 -14.14
CA ILE A 27 7.98 3.31 -14.20
C ILE A 27 7.11 3.55 -15.43
N THR A 28 7.35 4.65 -16.14
CA THR A 28 6.69 4.98 -17.40
C THR A 28 7.60 4.84 -18.60
N GLY A 29 8.93 4.87 -18.46
CA GLY A 29 9.83 4.83 -19.61
C GLY A 29 9.97 6.17 -20.34
N ALA A 30 10.56 6.13 -21.54
CA ALA A 30 10.86 7.31 -22.34
C ALA A 30 10.60 7.05 -23.84
N PRO A 31 9.93 7.98 -24.56
CA PRO A 31 9.28 9.21 -24.09
C PRO A 31 8.03 8.96 -23.22
N LYS A 32 7.91 9.64 -22.07
CA LYS A 32 6.90 9.38 -21.02
C LYS A 32 5.48 9.21 -21.56
N VAL A 33 4.99 10.18 -22.33
CA VAL A 33 3.61 10.19 -22.85
C VAL A 33 3.37 9.00 -23.76
N ARG A 34 4.27 8.76 -24.73
CA ARG A 34 4.09 7.66 -25.68
C ARG A 34 4.13 6.30 -25.00
N THR A 35 5.01 6.11 -24.03
CA THR A 35 5.06 4.84 -23.31
C THR A 35 3.81 4.63 -22.45
N MET A 36 3.26 5.67 -21.82
CA MET A 36 1.98 5.55 -21.10
C MET A 36 0.81 5.16 -22.01
N GLU A 37 0.75 5.68 -23.25
CA GLU A 37 -0.25 5.25 -24.23
C GLU A 37 -0.13 3.75 -24.55
N ILE A 38 1.10 3.27 -24.79
CA ILE A 38 1.36 1.85 -25.05
C ILE A 38 0.96 0.98 -23.84
N LEU A 39 1.24 1.45 -22.61
CA LEU A 39 0.86 0.73 -21.40
C LEU A 39 -0.67 0.65 -21.27
N GLU A 40 -1.40 1.73 -21.55
CA GLU A 40 -2.86 1.73 -21.55
C GLU A 40 -3.44 0.81 -22.64
N GLU A 41 -2.79 0.69 -23.80
CA GLU A 41 -3.18 -0.24 -24.87
C GLU A 41 -2.97 -1.72 -24.48
N LEU A 42 -1.93 -2.02 -23.70
CA LEU A 42 -1.49 -3.40 -23.43
C LEU A 42 -1.97 -3.94 -22.08
N GLU A 43 -2.16 -3.09 -21.07
CA GLU A 43 -2.53 -3.54 -19.73
C GLU A 43 -4.04 -3.80 -19.62
N PRO A 44 -4.46 -4.98 -19.13
CA PRO A 44 -5.88 -5.34 -19.09
C PRO A 44 -6.67 -4.61 -18.01
N VAL A 45 -5.99 -3.92 -17.09
CA VAL A 45 -6.57 -3.23 -15.94
C VAL A 45 -5.78 -1.96 -15.66
N HIS A 46 -6.46 -0.95 -15.10
CA HIS A 46 -5.77 0.24 -14.61
C HIS A 46 -4.84 -0.10 -13.44
N ARG A 47 -3.69 0.60 -13.38
CA ARG A 47 -2.67 0.39 -12.36
C ARG A 47 -3.11 0.75 -10.94
N GLY A 48 -4.12 1.60 -10.79
CA GLY A 48 -4.57 2.05 -9.46
C GLY A 48 -3.40 2.69 -8.67
N PRO A 49 -3.14 2.27 -7.43
CA PRO A 49 -2.01 2.77 -6.65
C PRO A 49 -0.64 2.34 -7.17
N TYR A 50 -0.54 1.25 -7.94
CA TYR A 50 0.75 0.76 -8.44
C TYR A 50 1.39 1.79 -9.36
N CYS A 51 2.68 2.05 -9.17
CA CYS A 51 3.40 3.11 -9.86
C CYS A 51 2.84 4.54 -9.61
N GLY A 52 1.95 4.71 -8.62
CA GLY A 52 1.61 6.00 -8.06
C GLY A 52 2.67 6.52 -7.09
N SER A 53 2.31 7.53 -6.30
CA SER A 53 3.17 8.11 -5.27
C SER A 53 2.49 8.11 -3.91
N LEU A 54 3.27 7.84 -2.86
CA LEU A 54 2.85 7.99 -1.46
C LEU A 54 3.85 8.87 -0.73
N GLY A 55 3.34 9.81 0.05
CA GLY A 55 4.18 10.85 0.63
C GLY A 55 3.40 11.79 1.53
N TRP A 56 4.03 12.92 1.85
CA TRP A 56 3.45 13.99 2.66
C TRP A 56 3.81 15.35 2.07
N ILE A 57 2.99 16.34 2.41
CA ILE A 57 3.19 17.76 2.14
C ILE A 57 2.83 18.49 3.43
N ASP A 58 3.67 19.41 3.88
CA ASP A 58 3.38 20.22 5.06
C ASP A 58 2.87 21.63 4.72
N TYR A 59 2.58 22.41 5.76
CA TYR A 59 2.13 23.79 5.61
C TYR A 59 3.26 24.78 5.29
N GLY A 60 4.53 24.36 5.45
CA GLY A 60 5.72 25.12 5.07
C GLY A 60 6.05 25.03 3.58
N GLY A 61 5.42 24.10 2.87
CA GLY A 61 5.66 23.84 1.44
C GLY A 61 6.68 22.74 1.18
N ASP A 62 7.17 22.08 2.23
CA ASP A 62 8.05 20.92 2.09
C ASP A 62 7.23 19.69 1.72
N MET A 63 7.84 18.78 0.95
CA MET A 63 7.20 17.53 0.55
C MET A 63 8.21 16.41 0.35
N GLU A 64 7.75 15.18 0.53
CA GLU A 64 8.49 13.98 0.19
C GLU A 64 7.54 12.91 -0.35
N PHE A 65 7.89 12.32 -1.50
CA PHE A 65 7.11 11.27 -2.12
C PHE A 65 7.99 10.11 -2.56
N ASN A 66 7.50 8.89 -2.34
CA ASN A 66 8.07 7.66 -2.84
C ASN A 66 7.16 7.02 -3.89
N ILE A 67 7.77 6.30 -4.84
CA ILE A 67 7.02 5.55 -5.85
C ILE A 67 6.48 4.27 -5.23
N LEU A 68 5.20 4.00 -5.46
CA LEU A 68 4.52 2.80 -5.01
C LEU A 68 4.90 1.58 -5.88
N ILE A 69 6.08 1.03 -5.58
CA ILE A 69 6.54 -0.28 -6.04
C ILE A 69 6.68 -1.21 -4.84
N ARG A 70 6.69 -2.53 -5.08
CA ARG A 70 6.74 -3.55 -4.02
C ARG A 70 5.69 -3.28 -2.91
N THR A 71 4.51 -2.84 -3.31
CA THR A 71 3.41 -2.49 -2.41
C THR A 71 2.24 -3.44 -2.68
N MET A 72 1.48 -3.76 -1.63
CA MET A 72 0.29 -4.60 -1.72
C MET A 72 -0.94 -3.75 -1.43
N VAL A 73 -2.00 -3.94 -2.22
CA VAL A 73 -3.29 -3.26 -2.00
C VAL A 73 -4.29 -4.31 -1.57
N ILE A 74 -4.89 -4.13 -0.39
CA ILE A 74 -5.91 -5.05 0.12
C ILE A 74 -7.28 -4.41 -0.10
N LYS A 75 -8.16 -5.12 -0.79
CA LYS A 75 -9.54 -4.70 -1.00
C LYS A 75 -10.44 -5.91 -0.92
N ASP A 76 -11.51 -5.81 -0.13
CA ASP A 76 -12.53 -6.87 0.02
C ASP A 76 -11.93 -8.25 0.38
N GLY A 77 -10.89 -8.25 1.23
CA GLY A 77 -10.18 -9.46 1.65
C GLY A 77 -9.24 -10.05 0.59
N VAL A 78 -9.11 -9.42 -0.58
CA VAL A 78 -8.20 -9.83 -1.65
C VAL A 78 -6.95 -8.96 -1.64
N VAL A 79 -5.78 -9.60 -1.67
CA VAL A 79 -4.48 -8.92 -1.77
C VAL A 79 -4.10 -8.82 -3.25
N HIS A 80 -3.97 -7.60 -3.74
CA HIS A 80 -3.51 -7.29 -5.10
C HIS A 80 -2.01 -7.00 -5.07
N VAL A 81 -1.26 -7.73 -5.89
CA VAL A 81 0.19 -7.57 -6.07
C VAL A 81 0.45 -7.29 -7.54
N GLN A 82 1.12 -6.17 -7.82
CA GLN A 82 1.51 -5.78 -9.18
C GLN A 82 3.03 -5.63 -9.23
N THR A 83 3.62 -6.15 -10.30
CA THR A 83 5.04 -6.01 -10.61
C THR A 83 5.24 -5.81 -12.10
N GLY A 84 6.40 -5.27 -12.45
CA GLY A 84 6.77 -4.99 -13.83
C GLY A 84 8.28 -4.81 -13.97
N GLY A 85 8.70 -4.52 -15.19
CA GLY A 85 10.10 -4.30 -15.57
C GLY A 85 10.19 -3.23 -16.65
N GLY A 86 11.39 -2.70 -16.84
CA GLY A 86 11.69 -1.83 -17.97
C GLY A 86 12.05 -2.70 -19.17
N VAL A 87 11.42 -2.45 -20.32
CA VAL A 87 11.73 -3.17 -21.57
C VAL A 87 12.57 -2.25 -22.45
N VAL A 88 13.69 -2.78 -22.93
CA VAL A 88 14.60 -2.13 -23.88
C VAL A 88 14.74 -3.00 -25.14
N ILE A 89 15.42 -2.47 -26.15
CA ILE A 89 15.52 -3.14 -27.46
C ILE A 89 16.22 -4.50 -27.40
N ASP A 90 17.08 -4.68 -26.41
CA ASP A 90 17.87 -5.86 -26.12
C ASP A 90 17.28 -6.73 -25.00
N SER A 91 16.06 -6.41 -24.53
CA SER A 91 15.34 -7.24 -23.56
C SER A 91 14.97 -8.60 -24.15
N ASP A 92 15.12 -9.64 -23.34
CA ASP A 92 14.65 -10.99 -23.63
C ASP A 92 13.32 -11.25 -22.90
N PRO A 93 12.22 -11.57 -23.61
CA PRO A 93 10.90 -11.68 -23.00
C PRO A 93 10.81 -12.66 -21.82
N GLU A 94 11.48 -13.82 -21.93
CA GLU A 94 11.45 -14.85 -20.88
C GLU A 94 12.19 -14.38 -19.63
N ARG A 95 13.33 -13.70 -19.81
CA ARG A 95 14.09 -13.11 -18.69
C ARG A 95 13.33 -12.00 -18.00
N GLU A 96 12.68 -11.10 -18.74
CA GLU A 96 11.88 -10.02 -18.17
C GLU A 96 10.70 -10.60 -17.37
N TYR A 97 10.02 -11.60 -17.93
CA TYR A 97 8.93 -12.28 -17.22
C TYR A 97 9.42 -12.92 -15.91
N ALA A 98 10.52 -13.68 -15.95
CA ALA A 98 11.12 -14.26 -14.76
C ALA A 98 11.51 -13.18 -13.71
N GLU A 99 11.99 -12.02 -14.14
CA GLU A 99 12.29 -10.90 -13.25
C GLU A 99 11.03 -10.36 -12.56
N THR A 100 9.91 -10.19 -13.28
CA THR A 100 8.65 -9.73 -12.68
C THR A 100 8.12 -10.69 -11.61
N LEU A 101 8.24 -12.01 -11.85
CA LEU A 101 7.89 -13.05 -10.86
C LEU A 101 8.81 -12.99 -9.64
N ASN A 102 10.12 -12.80 -9.85
CA ASN A 102 11.08 -12.67 -8.76
C ASN A 102 10.81 -11.44 -7.88
N LYS A 103 10.43 -10.31 -8.48
CA LYS A 103 9.99 -9.11 -7.75
C LYS A 103 8.74 -9.38 -6.91
N ALA A 104 7.79 -10.15 -7.44
CA ALA A 104 6.53 -10.47 -6.76
C ALA A 104 6.71 -11.47 -5.61
N LYS A 105 7.66 -12.41 -5.76
CA LYS A 105 7.92 -13.49 -4.80
C LYS A 105 8.15 -13.01 -3.38
N ALA A 106 8.83 -11.88 -3.19
CA ALA A 106 9.07 -11.32 -1.87
C ALA A 106 7.77 -10.92 -1.16
N LEU A 107 6.85 -10.29 -1.89
CA LEU A 107 5.53 -9.89 -1.36
C LEU A 107 4.66 -11.11 -1.06
N TRP A 108 4.65 -12.09 -1.96
CA TRP A 108 3.93 -13.34 -1.73
C TRP A 108 4.38 -14.06 -0.47
N LYS A 109 5.70 -14.16 -0.25
CA LYS A 109 6.24 -14.75 0.97
C LYS A 109 5.84 -13.95 2.22
N ALA A 110 5.83 -12.63 2.15
CA ALA A 110 5.40 -11.78 3.26
C ALA A 110 3.95 -12.07 3.66
N VAL A 111 3.04 -12.24 2.69
CA VAL A 111 1.65 -12.65 2.94
C VAL A 111 1.60 -14.02 3.60
N GLN A 112 2.31 -15.02 3.04
CA GLN A 112 2.33 -16.37 3.58
C GLN A 112 2.82 -16.41 5.04
N TYR A 113 3.88 -15.67 5.36
CA TYR A 113 4.39 -15.58 6.73
C TYR A 113 3.40 -14.88 7.66
N ALA A 114 2.74 -13.80 7.20
CA ALA A 114 1.72 -13.11 7.98
C ALA A 114 0.53 -14.03 8.30
N GLU A 115 0.07 -14.83 7.34
CA GLU A 115 -0.99 -15.82 7.53
C GLU A 115 -0.59 -16.93 8.51
N GLN A 116 0.63 -17.44 8.42
CA GLN A 116 1.16 -18.44 9.34
C GLN A 116 1.23 -17.92 10.78
N GLU A 117 1.74 -16.69 10.96
CA GLU A 117 1.78 -16.02 12.27
C GLU A 117 0.38 -15.76 12.82
N ALA A 118 -0.57 -15.33 11.98
CA ALA A 118 -1.96 -15.13 12.36
C ALA A 118 -2.61 -16.45 12.82
N ALA A 119 -2.38 -17.55 12.11
CA ALA A 119 -2.88 -18.87 12.49
C ALA A 119 -2.26 -19.38 13.81
N ALA A 120 -0.95 -19.22 13.98
CA ALA A 120 -0.25 -19.62 15.20
C ALA A 120 -0.64 -18.81 16.44
N SER A 121 -0.96 -17.52 16.26
CA SER A 121 -1.44 -16.63 17.33
C SER A 121 -2.92 -16.86 17.67
N ALA A 122 -3.76 -17.25 16.71
CA ALA A 122 -5.15 -17.64 16.95
C ALA A 122 -5.29 -18.89 17.83
N GLY A 123 -4.40 -19.88 17.66
CA GLY A 123 -4.34 -21.08 18.52
C GLY A 123 -3.85 -20.84 19.95
N ARG A 124 -3.32 -19.64 20.25
CA ARG A 124 -2.80 -19.25 21.59
C ARG A 124 -3.76 -18.36 22.39
N ARG A 125 -4.94 -18.01 21.86
CA ARG A 125 -5.98 -17.36 22.69
C ARG A 125 -6.61 -18.41 23.58
N GLU A 126 -6.17 -18.48 24.84
CA GLU A 126 -6.91 -19.20 25.88
C GLU A 126 -8.35 -18.66 25.97
N PRO A 127 -9.35 -19.51 26.26
CA PRO A 127 -10.71 -19.05 26.48
C PRO A 127 -10.67 -18.08 27.66
N SER A 128 -11.02 -16.82 27.41
CA SER A 128 -11.12 -15.79 28.45
C SER A 128 -12.02 -16.33 29.56
N ALA A 129 -11.44 -16.50 30.75
CA ALA A 129 -12.14 -16.91 31.95
C ALA A 129 -13.46 -16.13 32.06
N GLU A 130 -14.54 -16.88 32.27
CA GLU A 130 -15.86 -16.38 32.64
C GLU A 130 -15.73 -15.08 33.44
N ARG A 131 -16.24 -14.01 32.84
CA ARG A 131 -16.49 -12.75 33.53
C ARG A 131 -17.52 -13.08 34.62
N ARG A 132 -17.06 -13.48 35.81
CA ARG A 132 -17.90 -13.57 37.01
C ARG A 132 -18.46 -12.17 37.24
N GLU A 133 -19.73 -12.00 36.94
CA GLU A 133 -20.45 -10.78 37.31
C GLU A 133 -20.35 -10.62 38.82
N PRO A 134 -19.98 -9.43 39.34
CA PRO A 134 -20.11 -9.17 40.75
C PRO A 134 -21.60 -9.16 41.10
N SER A 135 -22.04 -10.13 41.90
CA SER A 135 -23.38 -10.19 42.48
C SER A 135 -23.63 -8.92 43.29
N ILE A 136 -24.36 -7.96 42.72
CA ILE A 136 -24.88 -6.83 43.48
C ILE A 136 -26.16 -7.32 44.15
N SER A 137 -26.11 -7.52 45.48
CA SER A 137 -27.32 -7.69 46.28
C SER A 137 -28.10 -6.37 46.30
N ALA A 138 -29.33 -6.38 45.79
CA ALA A 138 -30.23 -5.24 45.88
C ALA A 138 -30.59 -4.94 47.35
N PRO A 139 -30.72 -3.66 47.76
CA PRO A 139 -31.31 -3.33 49.05
C PRO A 139 -32.81 -3.65 49.01
N GLY A 140 -33.27 -4.42 50.00
CA GLY A 140 -34.66 -4.87 50.11
C GLY A 140 -35.65 -3.72 50.06
N SER A 141 -36.63 -3.85 49.18
CA SER A 141 -37.85 -3.05 49.13
C SER A 141 -38.63 -3.20 50.42
N GLY A 142 -38.99 -2.07 51.02
CA GLY A 142 -39.90 -2.03 52.16
C GLY A 142 -41.29 -2.54 51.80
N GLU A 143 -41.86 -3.36 52.67
CA GLU A 143 -43.30 -3.56 52.77
C GLU A 143 -43.80 -2.91 54.06
N GLY A 144 -44.77 -2.03 53.89
CA GLY A 144 -45.54 -1.48 54.99
C GLY A 144 -46.52 -2.51 55.54
N GLY A 145 -46.65 -2.52 56.87
CA GLY A 145 -47.72 -3.18 57.60
C GLY A 145 -48.33 -2.21 58.60
N ARG A 146 -49.53 -1.72 58.28
CA ARG A 146 -50.52 -0.99 59.10
C ARG A 146 -50.98 -1.84 60.31
N PRO A 147 -51.80 -1.32 61.26
CA PRO A 147 -52.65 -0.10 61.25
C PRO A 147 -52.13 1.10 62.04
#